data_AF-A0A4P9WBE7-F1
#
_entry.id   AF-A0A4P9WBE7-F1
#
_cell.length_a   1.000
_cell.length_b   1.000
_cell.length_c   1.000
_cell.angle_alpha   90.00
_cell.angle_beta   90.00
_cell.angle_gamma   90.00
#
_symmetry.space_group_name_H-M   'P 1'
#
loop_
_entity.id
_entity.type
_entity.pdbx_description
1 polymer ?
#
loop_
_entity_poly.entity_id
_entity_poly.type
_entity_poly.pdbx_seq_one_letter_code
_entity_poly.pdbx_strand_id
1 'polypeptide(L)'
;MSALKYIQYIPALLLIPYLGAYSDRFGRIPILKTTINSCGIWALSYLMAATWRSSLAYGFLVLMSLAQASQGSPMLMLPIAAAYVADTTKKSDRTRVLIAVGAVYYAAGAFTYAIGLFLFGARVSLIIEGQAGQPGVNRKPSDTSVGRLAS
;
A
#
# COMPACT_ATOMS: atom_id res chain seq x y z
N MET A 1 7.92 -2.82 16.07
CA MET A 1 7.30 -2.41 14.77
C MET A 1 6.66 -3.56 13.96
N SER A 2 6.71 -4.82 14.41
CA SER A 2 6.24 -5.99 13.65
C SER A 2 4.71 -6.22 13.68
N ALA A 3 4.02 -5.92 14.78
CA ALA A 3 2.58 -6.19 14.92
C ALA A 3 1.68 -5.28 14.06
N LEU A 4 2.11 -4.05 13.79
CA LEU A 4 1.39 -3.06 12.98
C LEU A 4 1.12 -3.51 11.55
N LYS A 5 2.04 -4.28 10.96
CA LYS A 5 1.88 -4.82 9.61
C LYS A 5 0.63 -5.69 9.49
N TYR A 6 0.19 -6.26 10.61
CA TYR A 6 -0.92 -7.22 10.66
C TYR A 6 -2.24 -6.62 11.13
N ILE A 7 -2.24 -5.37 11.62
CA ILE A 7 -3.44 -4.75 12.20
C ILE A 7 -4.57 -4.58 11.18
N GLN A 8 -4.24 -4.46 9.89
CA GLN A 8 -5.21 -4.40 8.81
C GLN A 8 -5.74 -5.78 8.38
N TYR A 9 -4.95 -6.85 8.55
CA TYR A 9 -5.32 -8.17 8.05
C TYR A 9 -6.30 -8.90 8.97
N ILE A 10 -6.21 -8.69 10.28
CA ILE A 10 -7.14 -9.29 11.26
C ILE A 10 -8.60 -8.87 10.98
N PRO A 11 -8.95 -7.58 10.95
CA PRO A 11 -10.31 -7.16 10.65
C PRO A 11 -10.74 -7.56 9.23
N ALA A 12 -9.83 -7.51 8.25
CA ALA A 12 -10.12 -7.98 6.90
C ALA A 12 -10.52 -9.47 6.88
N LEU A 13 -9.73 -10.35 7.54
CA LEU A 13 -10.03 -11.79 7.63
C LEU A 13 -11.38 -12.06 8.29
N LEU A 14 -11.73 -11.30 9.33
CA LEU A 14 -13.02 -11.42 10.00
C LEU A 14 -14.18 -10.94 9.11
N LEU A 15 -13.97 -9.90 8.29
CA LEU A 15 -15.00 -9.32 7.44
C LEU A 15 -15.19 -10.02 6.09
N ILE A 16 -14.19 -10.77 5.62
CA ILE A 16 -14.23 -11.51 4.35
C ILE A 16 -15.49 -12.40 4.23
N PRO A 17 -15.85 -13.25 5.22
CA PRO A 17 -17.05 -14.08 5.13
C PRO A 17 -18.34 -13.25 5.04
N TYR A 18 -18.43 -12.16 5.79
CA TYR A 18 -19.60 -11.28 5.79
C TYR A 18 -19.75 -10.56 4.45
N LEU A 19 -18.65 -10.06 3.89
CA LEU A 19 -18.65 -9.40 2.58
C LEU A 19 -18.93 -10.39 1.45
N GLY A 20 -18.48 -11.64 1.57
CA GLY A 20 -18.87 -12.74 0.69
C GLY A 20 -20.38 -12.94 0.69
N ALA A 21 -20.97 -13.19 1.87
CA ALA A 21 -22.42 -13.35 2.03
C ALA A 21 -23.22 -12.11 1.59
N TYR A 22 -22.68 -10.91 1.82
CA TYR A 22 -23.29 -9.67 1.36
C TYR A 22 -23.26 -9.55 -0.17
N SER A 23 -22.17 -9.98 -0.80
CA SER A 23 -22.05 -10.01 -2.27
C SER A 23 -23.03 -10.99 -2.92
N ASP A 24 -23.42 -12.07 -2.23
CA ASP A 24 -24.48 -12.97 -2.71
C ASP A 24 -25.85 -12.27 -2.73
N ARG A 25 -26.12 -11.41 -1.74
CA ARG A 25 -27.43 -10.74 -1.57
C ARG A 25 -27.61 -9.51 -2.44
N PHE A 26 -26.58 -8.67 -2.55
CA PHE A 26 -26.66 -7.38 -3.23
C PHE A 26 -25.96 -7.37 -4.60
N GLY A 27 -25.42 -8.52 -5.01
CA GLY A 27 -24.64 -8.68 -6.23
C GLY A 27 -23.15 -8.39 -6.04
N ARG A 28 -22.35 -8.86 -7.00
CA ARG A 28 -20.88 -8.80 -6.93
C ARG A 28 -20.31 -7.41 -7.26
N ILE A 29 -20.97 -6.66 -8.15
CA ILE A 29 -20.47 -5.36 -8.64
C ILE A 29 -20.35 -4.31 -7.53
N PRO A 30 -21.35 -4.12 -6.63
CA PRO A 30 -21.20 -3.18 -5.52
C PRO A 30 -19.98 -3.49 -4.66
N ILE A 31 -19.70 -4.78 -4.39
CA ILE A 31 -18.56 -5.15 -3.56
C ILE A 31 -17.23 -4.96 -4.28
N LEU A 32 -17.17 -5.22 -5.59
CA LEU A 32 -15.99 -4.86 -6.38
C LEU A 32 -15.71 -3.34 -6.34
N LYS A 33 -16.76 -2.50 -6.44
CA LYS A 33 -16.61 -1.04 -6.34
C LYS A 33 -16.12 -0.62 -4.96
N THR A 34 -16.64 -1.20 -3.87
CA THR A 34 -16.16 -0.89 -2.52
C THR A 34 -14.71 -1.31 -2.33
N THR A 35 -14.30 -2.47 -2.87
CA THR A 35 -12.90 -2.91 -2.80
C THR A 35 -11.99 -1.98 -3.58
N ILE A 36 -12.37 -1.53 -4.78
CA ILE A 36 -11.60 -0.53 -5.55
C ILE A 36 -11.49 0.80 -4.79
N ASN A 37 -12.59 1.28 -4.20
CA ASN A 37 -12.58 2.51 -3.40
C ASN A 37 -11.65 2.39 -2.19
N SER A 38 -11.57 1.21 -1.57
CA SER A 38 -10.65 0.95 -0.45
C SER A 38 -9.19 1.15 -0.85
N CYS A 39 -8.81 0.76 -2.07
CA CYS A 39 -7.46 0.98 -2.62
C CYS A 39 -7.19 2.48 -2.83
N GLY A 40 -8.20 3.24 -3.26
CA GLY A 40 -8.11 4.69 -3.40
C GLY A 40 -7.91 5.41 -2.07
N ILE A 41 -8.66 5.03 -1.03
CA ILE A 41 -8.50 5.57 0.32
C ILE A 41 -7.12 5.24 0.88
N TRP A 42 -6.64 4.02 0.65
CA TRP A 42 -5.30 3.60 1.03
C TRP A 42 -4.22 4.47 0.36
N ALA A 43 -4.28 4.63 -0.95
CA ALA A 43 -3.35 5.49 -1.69
C ALA A 43 -3.40 6.95 -1.19
N LEU A 44 -4.61 7.49 -0.97
CA LEU A 44 -4.79 8.84 -0.46
C LEU A 44 -4.19 9.00 0.94
N SER A 45 -4.38 8.03 1.83
CA SER A 45 -3.82 8.09 3.19
C SER A 45 -2.29 8.13 3.20
N TYR A 46 -1.61 7.39 2.31
CA TYR A 46 -0.15 7.50 2.17
C TYR A 46 0.27 8.83 1.56
N LEU A 47 -0.48 9.34 0.58
CA LEU A 47 -0.19 10.64 0.00
C LEU A 47 -0.28 11.74 1.07
N MET A 48 -1.35 11.72 1.88
CA MET A 48 -1.51 12.63 3.01
C MET A 48 -0.37 12.49 4.02
N ALA A 49 0.02 11.26 4.36
CA ALA A 49 1.13 11.00 5.28
C ALA A 49 2.49 11.51 4.75
N ALA A 50 2.68 11.47 3.43
CA ALA A 50 3.87 12.00 2.78
C ALA A 50 3.89 13.54 2.77
N THR A 51 2.74 14.20 2.60
CA THR A 51 2.65 15.67 2.52
C THR A 51 2.62 16.35 3.90
N TRP A 52 1.91 15.79 4.87
CA TRP A 52 1.74 16.37 6.22
C TRP A 52 2.55 15.63 7.28
N ARG A 53 3.84 15.42 6.99
CA ARG A 53 4.75 14.57 7.77
C ARG A 53 4.88 14.95 9.25
N SER A 54 4.71 16.23 9.60
CA SER A 54 4.82 16.77 10.96
C SER A 54 3.49 16.86 11.72
N SER A 55 2.35 16.77 11.03
CA SER A 55 1.01 16.98 11.64
C SER A 55 0.18 15.70 11.73
N LEU A 56 0.48 14.69 10.92
CA LEU A 56 -0.27 13.44 10.95
C LEU A 56 0.25 12.52 12.05
N ALA A 57 -0.53 12.47 13.14
CA ALA A 57 -0.30 11.54 14.23
C ALA A 57 -0.38 10.08 13.73
N TYR A 58 0.44 9.21 14.31
CA TYR A 58 0.45 7.77 14.04
C TYR A 58 -0.95 7.12 14.14
N GLY A 59 -1.84 7.64 14.99
CA GLY A 59 -3.24 7.19 15.09
C GLY A 59 -4.04 7.35 13.79
N PHE A 60 -3.76 8.37 12.97
CA PHE A 60 -4.41 8.56 11.67
C PHE A 60 -4.10 7.40 10.70
N LEU A 61 -2.84 6.96 10.65
CA LEU A 61 -2.43 5.83 9.81
C LEU A 61 -3.10 4.53 10.24
N VAL A 62 -3.26 4.32 11.55
CA VAL A 62 -3.98 3.17 12.09
C VAL A 62 -5.46 3.24 11.71
N LEU A 63 -6.11 4.40 11.88
CA LEU A 63 -7.51 4.59 11.51
C LEU A 63 -7.75 4.37 10.01
N MET A 64 -6.88 4.89 9.14
CA MET A 64 -6.97 4.66 7.70
C MET A 64 -6.76 3.20 7.33
N SER A 65 -5.85 2.50 8.01
CA SER A 65 -5.64 1.05 7.82
C SER A 65 -6.88 0.24 8.22
N LEU A 66 -7.54 0.61 9.32
CA LEU A 66 -8.79 -0.02 9.76
C LEU A 66 -9.95 0.30 8.80
N ALA A 67 -10.04 1.54 8.32
CA ALA A 67 -11.05 1.96 7.34
C ALA A 67 -10.87 1.28 5.98
N GLN A 68 -9.63 0.98 5.59
CA GLN A 68 -9.35 0.16 4.41
C GLN A 68 -9.78 -1.30 4.65
N ALA A 69 -9.43 -1.87 5.80
CA ALA A 69 -9.77 -3.25 6.13
C ALA A 69 -11.29 -3.47 6.14
N SER A 70 -12.08 -2.47 6.57
CA SER A 70 -13.54 -2.58 6.61
C SER A 70 -14.21 -2.64 5.23
N GLN A 71 -13.54 -2.14 4.19
CA GLN A 71 -14.06 -2.09 2.83
C GLN A 71 -13.65 -3.29 1.97
N GLY A 72 -13.06 -4.30 2.61
CA GLY A 72 -12.90 -5.63 2.02
C GLY A 72 -11.48 -6.05 1.71
N SER A 73 -10.48 -5.19 1.90
CA SER A 73 -9.09 -5.47 1.54
C SER A 73 -8.89 -5.82 0.05
N PRO A 74 -7.74 -5.50 -0.54
CA PRO A 74 -7.39 -5.98 -1.88
C PRO A 74 -7.50 -7.51 -2.02
N MET A 75 -7.42 -8.25 -0.91
CA MET A 75 -7.52 -9.71 -0.90
C MET A 75 -8.90 -10.24 -1.34
N LEU A 76 -9.98 -9.47 -1.21
CA LEU A 76 -11.30 -9.88 -1.71
C LEU A 76 -11.47 -9.67 -3.22
N MET A 77 -10.62 -8.87 -3.85
CA MET A 77 -10.82 -8.48 -5.24
C MET A 77 -10.77 -9.69 -6.18
N LEU A 78 -9.78 -10.57 -6.00
CA LEU A 78 -9.63 -11.78 -6.82
C LEU A 78 -10.78 -12.79 -6.60
N PRO A 79 -11.13 -13.20 -5.37
CA PRO A 79 -12.26 -14.10 -5.13
C PRO A 79 -13.60 -13.58 -5.69
N ILE A 80 -13.91 -12.29 -5.48
CA ILE A 80 -15.17 -11.71 -5.94
C ILE A 80 -15.17 -11.53 -7.46
N ALA A 81 -14.05 -11.14 -8.06
CA ALA A 81 -13.92 -11.10 -9.51
C ALA A 81 -14.06 -12.51 -10.11
N ALA A 82 -13.49 -13.52 -9.47
CA ALA A 82 -13.62 -14.91 -9.91
C ALA A 82 -15.08 -15.40 -9.83
N ALA A 83 -15.77 -15.09 -8.73
CA ALA A 83 -17.20 -15.37 -8.58
C ALA A 83 -18.02 -14.64 -9.67
N TYR A 84 -17.75 -13.36 -9.91
CA TYR A 84 -18.42 -12.59 -10.95
C TYR A 84 -18.20 -13.16 -12.36
N VAL A 85 -16.98 -13.58 -12.68
CA VAL A 85 -16.67 -14.25 -13.96
C VAL A 85 -17.41 -15.58 -14.07
N ALA A 86 -17.48 -16.36 -12.99
CA ALA A 86 -18.25 -17.59 -12.98
C ALA A 86 -19.75 -17.35 -13.25
N ASP A 87 -20.31 -16.27 -12.68
CA ASP A 87 -21.72 -15.90 -12.82
C ASP A 87 -22.04 -15.35 -14.24
N THR A 88 -21.11 -14.66 -14.89
CA THR A 88 -21.37 -13.90 -16.14
C THR A 88 -20.79 -14.50 -17.41
N THR A 89 -19.84 -15.44 -17.30
CA THR A 89 -19.10 -15.98 -18.46
C THR A 89 -19.51 -17.42 -18.76
N LYS A 90 -19.60 -17.77 -20.05
CA LYS A 90 -19.86 -19.14 -20.52
C LYS A 90 -18.78 -20.10 -20.03
N LYS A 91 -19.16 -21.35 -19.74
CA LYS A 91 -18.25 -22.37 -19.18
C LYS A 91 -16.99 -22.59 -20.05
N SER A 92 -17.12 -22.51 -21.38
CA SER A 92 -16.00 -22.61 -22.33
C SER A 92 -14.96 -21.51 -22.19
N ASP A 93 -15.38 -20.31 -21.79
CA ASP A 93 -14.53 -19.11 -21.80
C ASP A 93 -14.03 -18.72 -20.39
N ARG A 94 -14.62 -19.27 -19.33
CA ARG A 94 -14.32 -18.93 -17.92
C ARG A 94 -12.83 -19.00 -17.60
N THR A 95 -12.16 -20.09 -17.98
CA THR A 95 -10.73 -20.27 -17.70
C THR A 95 -9.89 -19.17 -18.33
N ARG A 96 -10.16 -18.81 -19.58
CA ARG A 96 -9.45 -17.74 -20.28
C ARG A 96 -9.66 -16.39 -19.61
N VAL A 97 -10.90 -16.07 -19.24
CA VAL A 97 -11.21 -14.80 -18.57
C VAL A 97 -10.60 -14.73 -17.18
N LEU A 98 -10.65 -15.81 -16.39
CA LEU A 98 -10.01 -15.87 -15.07
C LEU A 98 -8.49 -15.70 -15.14
N ILE A 99 -7.83 -16.34 -16.12
CA ILE A 99 -6.39 -16.16 -16.35
C ILE A 99 -6.09 -14.70 -16.69
N ALA A 100 -6.87 -14.07 -17.57
CA ALA A 100 -6.69 -12.67 -17.92
C ALA A 100 -6.87 -11.74 -16.71
N VAL A 101 -7.91 -11.94 -15.91
CA VAL A 101 -8.14 -11.17 -14.67
C VAL A 101 -6.98 -11.33 -13.68
N GLY A 102 -6.52 -12.57 -13.46
CA GLY A 102 -5.37 -12.85 -12.61
C GLY A 102 -4.10 -12.18 -13.11
N ALA A 103 -3.81 -12.31 -14.41
CA ALA A 103 -2.65 -11.68 -15.05
C ALA A 103 -2.65 -10.16 -14.88
N VAL A 104 -3.79 -9.51 -15.13
CA VAL A 104 -3.93 -8.05 -14.95
C VAL A 104 -3.73 -7.67 -13.48
N TYR A 105 -4.31 -8.41 -12.54
CA TYR A 105 -4.14 -8.15 -11.11
C TYR A 105 -2.67 -8.19 -10.66
N TYR A 106 -1.96 -9.26 -11.02
CA TYR A 106 -0.55 -9.41 -10.63
C TYR A 106 0.36 -8.43 -11.37
N ALA A 107 0.09 -8.15 -12.65
CA ALA A 107 0.81 -7.14 -13.40
C ALA A 107 0.66 -5.75 -12.74
N ALA A 108 -0.57 -5.35 -12.39
CA ALA A 108 -0.82 -4.08 -11.72
C ALA A 108 -0.03 -3.97 -10.39
N GLY A 109 0.04 -5.05 -9.61
CA GLY A 109 0.86 -5.11 -8.41
C GLY A 109 2.34 -4.87 -8.71
N ALA A 110 2.91 -5.61 -9.66
CA ALA A 110 4.33 -5.47 -10.05
C ALA A 110 4.66 -4.06 -10.56
N PHE A 111 3.82 -3.51 -11.44
CA PHE A 111 4.00 -2.15 -11.97
C PHE A 111 3.93 -1.09 -10.87
N THR A 112 3.00 -1.23 -9.92
CA THR A 112 2.87 -0.29 -8.81
C THR A 112 4.14 -0.25 -7.96
N TYR A 113 4.72 -1.40 -7.62
CA TYR A 113 5.98 -1.46 -6.88
C TYR A 113 7.16 -0.89 -7.66
N ALA A 114 7.26 -1.22 -8.96
CA ALA A 114 8.33 -0.72 -9.81
C ALA A 114 8.31 0.81 -9.93
N ILE A 115 7.13 1.39 -10.18
CA ILE A 115 6.94 2.85 -10.24
C ILE A 115 7.24 3.50 -8.89
N GLY A 116 6.74 2.93 -7.79
CA GLY A 116 6.98 3.45 -6.44
C GLY A 116 8.47 3.48 -6.09
N LEU A 117 9.21 2.42 -6.41
CA LEU A 117 10.65 2.35 -6.17
C LEU A 117 11.42 3.35 -7.04
N PHE A 118 11.05 3.47 -8.32
CA PHE A 118 11.65 4.44 -9.23
C PHE A 118 11.49 5.88 -8.73
N LEU A 119 10.27 6.27 -8.35
CA LEU A 119 9.99 7.63 -7.84
C LEU A 119 10.73 7.90 -6.52
N PHE A 120 10.81 6.90 -5.64
CA PHE A 120 11.57 7.02 -4.40
C PHE A 120 13.06 7.23 -4.68
N GLY A 121 13.65 6.43 -5.57
CA GLY A 121 15.06 6.55 -5.95
C GLY A 121 15.38 7.91 -6.60
N ALA A 122 14.52 8.39 -7.50
CA ALA A 122 14.66 9.70 -8.11
C ALA A 122 14.65 10.83 -7.06
N ARG A 123 13.76 10.74 -6.06
CA ARG A 123 13.69 11.75 -4.98
C ARG A 123 14.91 11.73 -4.08
N VAL A 124 15.43 10.56 -3.72
CA VAL A 124 16.63 10.43 -2.89
C VAL A 124 17.85 11.02 -3.61
N SER A 125 17.98 10.75 -4.90
CA SER A 125 19.09 11.28 -5.72
C SER A 125 19.13 12.81 -5.71
N LEU A 126 17.97 13.47 -5.89
CA LEU A 126 17.85 14.94 -5.82
C LEU A 126 18.23 15.51 -4.45
N ILE A 127 17.92 14.79 -3.36
CA ILE A 127 18.29 15.23 -2.00
C ILE A 127 19.81 15.16 -1.81
N ILE A 128 20.44 14.07 -2.28
CA ILE A 128 21.89 13.88 -2.18
C ILE A 128 22.63 14.96 -2.99
N GLU A 129 22.22 15.20 -4.23
CA GLU A 129 22.79 16.24 -5.09
C GLU A 129 22.59 17.64 -4.49
N GLY A 130 21.41 17.92 -3.94
CA GLY A 130 21.11 19.17 -3.24
C GLY A 130 21.96 19.40 -1.98
N GLN A 131 22.37 18.33 -1.28
CA GLN A 131 23.29 18.43 -0.14
C GLN A 131 24.75 18.59 -0.58
N ALA A 132 25.14 17.95 -1.69
CA ALA A 132 26.49 18.08 -2.26
C ALA A 132 26.76 19.47 -2.86
N GLY A 133 25.71 20.15 -3.32
CA GLY A 133 25.77 21.48 -3.91
C GLY A 133 25.76 22.65 -2.93
N GLN A 134 25.69 22.45 -1.60
CA GLN A 134 25.81 23.55 -0.63
C GLN A 134 27.29 23.88 -0.35
N PRO A 135 27.85 24.97 -0.90
CA PRO A 135 29.21 25.39 -0.61
C PRO A 135 29.19 26.10 0.75
N GLY A 136 29.64 25.44 1.82
CA GLY A 136 29.80 26.13 3.10
C GLY A 136 29.65 25.32 4.39
N VAL A 137 29.36 24.01 4.35
CA VAL A 137 29.57 23.19 5.56
C VAL A 137 31.06 22.91 5.68
N ASN A 138 31.78 23.95 6.11
CA ASN A 138 33.13 23.87 6.60
C ASN A 138 33.11 22.86 7.76
N ARG A 139 33.42 21.59 7.46
CA ARG A 139 33.62 20.56 8.48
C ARG A 139 34.78 21.05 9.34
N LYS A 140 34.46 21.77 10.41
CA LYS A 140 35.41 22.05 11.48
C LYS A 140 36.01 20.69 11.83
N PRO A 141 37.32 20.47 11.62
CA PRO A 141 37.93 19.23 12.03
C PRO A 141 37.67 19.11 13.53
N SER A 142 36.89 18.11 13.92
CA SER A 142 36.65 17.81 15.31
C SER A 142 38.02 17.58 15.93
N ASP A 143 38.42 18.50 16.79
CA ASP A 143 39.62 18.42 17.61
C ASP A 143 39.64 17.04 18.24
N THR A 144 40.42 16.16 17.64
CA THR A 144 40.77 14.88 18.23
C THR A 144 41.89 15.23 19.19
N SER A 145 41.51 15.86 20.31
CA SER A 145 42.37 15.98 21.47
C SER A 145 42.57 14.56 21.98
N VAL A 146 43.56 13.90 21.39
CA VAL A 146 44.20 12.70 21.90
C VAL A 146 44.64 13.05 23.32
N GLY A 147 43.82 12.63 24.29
CA GLY A 147 44.14 12.71 25.70
C GLY A 147 45.46 11.98 25.90
N ARG A 148 46.53 12.76 26.10
CA ARG A 148 47.77 12.28 26.71
C ARG A 148 47.40 11.74 28.10
N LEU A 149 47.24 10.43 28.21
CA LEU A 149 47.46 9.74 29.47
C LEU A 149 48.97 9.76 29.70
N ALA A 150 49.43 10.81 30.37
CA ALA A 150 50.73 10.86 31.00
C ALA A 150 50.54 10.45 32.47
N SER A 151 51.38 9.49 32.88
CA SER A 151 51.82 9.15 34.24
C SER A 151 50.77 8.79 35.28
#